data_AF-A0AAU7FIJ7-F1
#
_entry.id   AF-A0AAU7FIJ7-F1
#
_cell.length_a   1.000
_cell.length_b   1.000
_cell.length_c   1.000
_cell.angle_alpha   90.00
_cell.angle_beta   90.00
_cell.angle_gamma   90.00
#
_symmetry.space_group_name_H-M   'P 1'
#
loop_
_entity.id
_entity.type
_entity.pdbx_description
1 polymer ?
#
loop_
_entity_poly.entity_id
_entity_poly.type
_entity_poly.pdbx_seq_one_letter_code
_entity_poly.pdbx_strand_id
1 'polypeptide(L)' 'MSETAKTVMIKSIHYMTLVGLFILIIPAGLNPVFFYVGMILFGINTGVNIIGSSLSKKKIFATLAISFAVILFGLFKLLY' A
#
# COMPACT_ATOMS: atom_id res chain seq x y z
N MET A 1 22.20 -1.94 -7.72
CA MET A 1 21.64 -0.85 -6.88
C MET A 1 22.17 -1.03 -5.47
N SER A 2 22.71 0.01 -4.83
CA SER A 2 23.27 -0.14 -3.48
C SER A 2 22.17 -0.41 -2.45
N GLU A 3 22.49 -1.08 -1.34
CA GLU A 3 21.52 -1.30 -0.25
C GLU A 3 20.92 0.00 0.26
N THR A 4 21.74 1.05 0.36
CA THR A 4 21.29 2.40 0.74
C THR A 4 20.20 2.93 -0.20
N ALA A 5 20.38 2.77 -1.52
CA ALA A 5 19.40 3.20 -2.51
C ALA A 5 18.08 2.41 -2.38
N LYS A 6 18.16 1.11 -2.10
CA LYS A 6 16.99 0.26 -1.87
C LYS A 6 16.21 0.68 -0.63
N THR A 7 16.89 0.97 0.48
CA THR A 7 16.26 1.44 1.71
C THR A 7 15.60 2.80 1.54
N VAL A 8 16.26 3.74 0.84
CA VAL A 8 15.68 5.07 0.55
C VAL A 8 14.41 4.91 -0.29
N MET A 9 14.44 4.11 -1.35
CA MET A 9 13.28 3.88 -2.21
C MET A 9 12.09 3.29 -1.44
N ILE A 10 12.31 2.27 -0.61
CA ILE A 10 11.27 1.65 0.23
C ILE A 10 10.63 2.68 1.16
N LYS A 11 11.45 3.49 1.85
CA LYS A 11 10.96 4.54 2.74
C LYS A 11 10.18 5.61 1.98
N SER A 12 10.66 6.04 0.82
CA SER A 12 9.96 7.01 -0.03
C SER A 12 8.58 6.52 -0.44
N ILE A 13 8.45 5.26 -0.88
CA ILE A 13 7.15 4.69 -1.25
C ILE A 13 6.23 4.62 -0.03
N HIS A 14 6.73 4.18 1.13
CA HIS A 14 5.98 4.14 2.38
C HIS A 14 5.41 5.52 2.76
N TYR A 15 6.26 6.54 2.82
CA TYR A 15 5.81 7.89 3.19
C TYR A 15 4.90 8.52 2.14
N MET A 16 5.20 8.35 0.84
CA MET A 16 4.37 8.90 -0.22
C MET A 16 2.97 8.29 -0.24
N THR A 17 2.87 6.97 -0.06
CA THR A 17 1.57 6.28 0.03
C THR A 17 0.83 6.66 1.31
N LEU A 18 1.53 6.85 2.43
CA LEU A 18 0.94 7.35 3.68
C LEU A 18 0.36 8.77 3.52
N VAL A 19 1.11 9.69 2.92
CA VAL A 19 0.65 11.06 2.63
C VAL A 19 -0.56 11.02 1.69
N GLY A 20 -0.50 10.20 0.64
CA GLY A 20 -1.64 9.99 -0.26
C GLY A 20 -2.89 9.49 0.46
N LEU A 21 -2.74 8.54 1.39
CA LEU A 21 -3.86 8.06 2.22
C LEU A 21 -4.49 9.19 3.03
N PHE A 22 -3.70 10.03 3.69
CA PHE A 22 -4.22 11.16 4.48
C PHE A 22 -4.99 12.17 3.61
N ILE A 23 -4.47 12.48 2.42
CA ILE A 23 -5.13 13.41 1.49
C ILE A 23 -6.47 12.84 1.01
N LEU A 24 -6.57 11.51 0.83
CA LEU A 24 -7.76 10.86 0.29
C LEU A 24 -8.91 10.70 1.30
N ILE A 25 -8.68 10.92 2.61
CA ILE A 25 -9.73 10.75 3.64
C ILE A 25 -10.94 11.65 3.37
N ILE A 26 -10.71 12.93 3.07
CA ILE A 26 -11.79 13.91 2.83
C ILE A 26 -12.56 13.57 1.55
N PRO A 27 -11.92 13.44 0.36
CA PRO A 27 -12.66 13.17 -0.87
C PRO A 27 -13.28 11.76 -0.91
N ALA A 28 -12.78 10.80 -0.13
CA ALA A 28 -13.40 9.47 -0.02
C ALA A 28 -14.82 9.48 0.57
N GLY A 29 -15.15 10.47 1.41
CA GLY A 29 -16.51 10.67 1.90
C GLY A 29 -17.46 11.27 0.86
N LEU A 30 -16.92 11.87 -0.21
CA LEU A 30 -17.67 12.53 -1.27
C LEU A 30 -17.84 11.65 -2.52
N ASN A 31 -16.81 10.87 -2.86
CA ASN A 31 -16.84 9.98 -4.00
C ASN A 31 -16.10 8.66 -3.68
N PRO A 32 -16.77 7.50 -3.85
CA PRO A 32 -16.21 6.19 -3.52
C PRO A 32 -14.98 5.82 -4.36
N VAL A 33 -14.76 6.45 -5.52
CA VAL A 33 -13.55 6.29 -6.33
C VAL A 33 -12.29 6.60 -5.49
N PHE A 34 -12.30 7.66 -4.70
CA PHE A 34 -11.15 8.03 -3.85
C PHE A 34 -10.94 7.02 -2.72
N PHE A 35 -12.00 6.37 -2.24
CA PHE A 35 -11.89 5.27 -1.29
C PHE A 35 -11.19 4.06 -1.93
N TYR A 36 -11.53 3.70 -3.18
CA TYR A 36 -10.86 2.61 -3.90
C TYR A 36 -9.40 2.92 -4.22
N VAL A 37 -9.08 4.15 -4.61
CA VAL A 37 -7.69 4.61 -4.75
C VAL A 37 -6.96 4.53 -3.40
N GLY A 38 -7.61 4.93 -2.31
CA GLY A 38 -7.08 4.79 -0.95
C GLY A 38 -6.76 3.33 -0.59
N MET A 39 -7.64 2.39 -0.92
CA MET A 39 -7.41 0.96 -0.69
C MET A 39 -6.18 0.45 -1.44
N ILE A 40 -5.97 0.88 -2.69
CA ILE A 40 -4.77 0.54 -3.46
C ILE A 40 -3.52 1.08 -2.77
N LEU A 41 -3.51 2.36 -2.38
CA LEU A 41 -2.38 2.95 -1.67
C LEU A 41 -2.11 2.26 -0.33
N PHE A 42 -3.15 1.85 0.40
CA PHE A 42 -3.04 1.11 1.66
C PHE A 42 -2.37 -0.26 1.47
N GLY A 43 -2.77 -1.00 0.44
CA GLY A 43 -2.16 -2.28 0.09
C GLY A 43 -0.68 -2.12 -0.30
N ILE A 44 -0.34 -1.11 -1.11
CA ILE A 44 1.06 -0.83 -1.48
C ILE A 44 1.87 -0.45 -0.24
N ASN A 45 1.34 0.44 0.61
CA ASN A 45 2.01 0.91 1.81
C ASN A 45 2.34 -0.25 2.77
N THR A 46 1.34 -1.08 3.05
CA THR A 46 1.45 -2.21 3.96
C THR A 46 2.39 -3.27 3.40
N GLY A 47 2.29 -3.56 2.10
CA GLY A 47 3.13 -4.52 1.40
C GLY A 47 4.60 -4.09 1.36
N VAL A 48 4.89 -2.80 1.16
CA VAL A 48 6.28 -2.30 1.14
C VAL A 48 6.88 -2.26 2.54
N ASN A 49 6.11 -1.91 3.56
CA ASN A 49 6.58 -1.84 4.95
C ASN A 49 6.97 -3.21 5.53
N ILE A 50 6.41 -4.31 5.01
CA ILE A 50 6.75 -5.67 5.48
C ILE A 50 8.05 -6.20 4.88
N ILE A 51 8.53 -5.59 3.77
CA ILE A 51 9.75 -5.99 3.06
C ILE A 51 10.96 -5.61 3.91
N GLY A 52 11.66 -6.63 4.42
CA GLY A 52 12.80 -6.44 5.32
C GLY A 52 12.43 -6.33 6.80
N SER A 53 11.18 -6.60 7.17
CA SER A 53 10.78 -6.74 8.58
C SER A 53 11.39 -8.00 9.20
N SER A 54 11.58 -7.99 10.53
CA SER A 54 12.05 -9.14 11.32
C SER A 54 10.96 -10.18 11.62
N LEU A 55 9.80 -10.09 10.94
CA LEU A 55 8.69 -11.02 11.13
C LEU A 55 8.99 -12.40 10.55
N SER A 56 8.24 -13.41 11.01
CA SER A 56 8.36 -14.74 10.44
C SER A 56 7.96 -14.76 8.96
N LYS A 57 8.62 -15.60 8.16
CA LYS A 57 8.33 -15.76 6.72
C LYS A 57 6.85 -16.00 6.44
N LYS A 58 6.16 -16.75 7.31
CA LYS A 58 4.71 -17.01 7.22
C LYS A 58 3.89 -15.72 7.35
N LYS A 59 4.22 -14.85 8.32
CA LYS A 59 3.54 -13.57 8.50
C LYS A 59 3.80 -12.62 7.34
N ILE A 60 5.05 -12.55 6.88
CA ILE A 60 5.43 -11.76 5.69
C ILE A 60 4.60 -12.18 4.48
N PHE A 61 4.54 -13.48 4.19
CA PHE A 61 3.77 -14.02 3.08
C PHE A 61 2.26 -13.71 3.22
N ALA A 62 1.68 -13.93 4.41
CA ALA A 62 0.27 -13.64 4.65
C ALA A 62 -0.05 -12.15 4.45
N THR A 63 0.76 -11.25 5.02
CA THR A 63 0.59 -9.80 4.84
C THR A 63 0.73 -9.38 3.39
N LEU A 64 1.66 -9.97 2.64
CA LEU A 64 1.84 -9.68 1.22
C LEU A 64 0.64 -10.16 0.39
N ALA A 65 0.12 -11.35 0.68
CA ALA A 65 -1.08 -11.88 0.03
C ALA A 65 -2.32 -11.01 0.29
N ILE A 66 -2.51 -10.55 1.54
CA ILE A 66 -3.59 -9.62 1.89
C ILE A 66 -3.40 -8.28 1.17
N SER A 67 -2.17 -7.75 1.17
CA SER A 67 -1.84 -6.50 0.47
C SER A 67 -2.17 -6.60 -1.02
N PHE A 68 -1.83 -7.71 -1.66
CA PHE A 68 -2.15 -7.97 -3.06
C PHE A 68 -3.66 -8.07 -3.30
N ALA A 69 -4.40 -8.79 -2.44
CA ALA A 69 -5.85 -8.90 -2.54
C ALA A 69 -6.55 -7.54 -2.40
N VAL A 70 -6.09 -6.69 -1.48
CA VAL A 70 -6.63 -5.33 -1.29
C VAL A 70 -6.38 -4.46 -2.53
N ILE A 71 -5.18 -4.51 -3.11
CA ILE A 71 -4.85 -3.79 -4.34
C ILE A 71 -5.75 -4.27 -5.48
N LEU A 72 -5.87 -5.59 -5.66
CA LEU A 72 -6.68 -6.17 -6.73
C LEU A 72 -8.17 -5.80 -6.58
N PHE A 73 -8.69 -5.81 -5.35
CA PHE A 73 -10.07 -5.39 -5.08
C PHE A 73 -10.29 -3.91 -5.41
N GLY A 74 -9.36 -3.03 -5.01
CA GLY A 74 -9.43 -1.61 -5.33
C GLY A 74 -9.40 -1.37 -6.85
N LEU A 75 -8.52 -2.08 -7.56
CA LEU A 75 -8.44 -2.02 -9.03
C LEU A 75 -9.72 -2.52 -9.70
N PHE A 76 -10.26 -3.65 -9.24
CA PHE A 76 -11.51 -4.20 -9.75
C PHE A 76 -12.64 -3.19 -9.66
N LYS A 77 -12.79 -2.52 -8.50
CA LYS A 77 -13.81 -1.49 -8.27
C LYS A 77 -13.62 -0.18 -9.04
N LEU A 78 -12.40 0.11 -9.50
CA LEU A 78 -12.16 1.27 -10.36
C LEU A 78 -12.50 0.98 -11.82
N LEU A 79 -12.42 -0.29 -12.24
CA LEU A 79 -12.60 -0.70 -13.63
C LEU A 79 -14.01 -1.25 -13.91
N TYR A 80 -14.72 -1.75 -12.90
CA TYR A 80 -16.04 -2.38 -12.97
C TYR A 80 -16.96 -1.90 -11.85
#